data_AF-H6BDI3-F1
#
_entry.id   AF-H6BDI3-F1
#
_cell.length_a   1.000
_cell.length_b   1.000
_cell.length_c   1.000
_cell.angle_alpha   90.00
_cell.angle_beta   90.00
_cell.angle_gamma   90.00
#
_symmetry.space_group_name_H-M   'P 1'
#
loop_
_entity.id
_entity.type
_entity.pdbx_description
1 polymer ?
#
loop_
_entity_poly.entity_id
_entity_poly.type
_entity_poly.pdbx_seq_one_letter_code
_entity_poly.pdbx_strand_id
1 'polypeptide(L)'
;PDSVVGTDSHTTMIDGLGVAGWGVGGIEAEATMLGQPMSMVLPGVVGFKLTGKLRNGVTATDLVLTVTQMLRKHGVVGKFVEFHGEGMGKLSLADRATIANMSPEYGATMGFFPVDHVTLDYLKLTGRSDETVSMIEAYLRANNMFVDYNEPQIERVYSSYLELDLNEVEPCISGPKRPHDRVTLKEMKSDWHACLDNKVGFKGFAVPKEQQDKVVKFDFHGQTAELKHGSVVIAAITSCTNTSNPSVMLGAALVAKKACELGLEVKPWVKTSLAPGSGVVTKYLLKSGLQEYFNKQGFHLVGYGC
;
A
#
# COMPACT_ATOMS: atom_id res chain seq x y z
N PRO A 1 20.03 13.01 -10.46
CA PRO A 1 18.88 12.16 -10.09
C PRO A 1 17.79 13.03 -9.46
N ASP A 2 16.52 12.68 -9.64
CA ASP A 2 15.43 13.37 -8.93
C ASP A 2 15.42 12.97 -7.44
N SER A 3 15.08 13.91 -6.57
CA SER A 3 14.99 13.72 -5.12
C SER A 3 14.14 14.83 -4.51
N VAL A 4 13.35 14.53 -3.48
CA VAL A 4 12.36 15.49 -2.95
C VAL A 4 12.09 15.30 -1.47
N VAL A 5 11.75 16.38 -0.77
CA VAL A 5 11.04 16.29 0.51
C VAL A 5 9.67 16.92 0.40
N GLY A 6 8.69 16.36 1.10
CA GLY A 6 7.32 16.83 1.07
C GLY A 6 6.78 17.05 2.48
N THR A 7 5.81 17.96 2.60
CA THR A 7 5.08 18.23 3.85
C THR A 7 3.98 17.19 4.11
N ASP A 8 4.22 15.96 3.68
CA ASP A 8 3.36 14.80 3.86
C ASP A 8 4.24 13.59 4.17
N SER A 9 3.90 12.86 5.24
CA SER A 9 4.67 11.69 5.69
C SER A 9 4.83 10.61 4.60
N HIS A 10 3.85 10.45 3.73
CA HIS A 10 3.81 9.43 2.67
C HIS A 10 4.42 9.91 1.35
N THR A 11 5.17 11.02 1.36
CA THR A 11 6.05 11.43 0.24
C THR A 11 6.95 10.29 -0.21
N THR A 12 7.32 9.39 0.72
CA THR A 12 8.06 8.14 0.48
C THR A 12 7.44 7.23 -0.57
N MET A 13 6.17 7.41 -0.94
CA MET A 13 5.57 6.69 -2.07
C MET A 13 6.38 6.82 -3.37
N ILE A 14 7.04 7.96 -3.58
CA ILE A 14 7.86 8.21 -4.77
C ILE A 14 9.12 7.34 -4.82
N ASP A 15 9.57 6.81 -3.68
CA ASP A 15 10.72 5.92 -3.59
C ASP A 15 10.53 4.62 -4.38
N GLY A 16 9.27 4.22 -4.62
CA GLY A 16 8.93 3.09 -5.48
C GLY A 16 9.35 3.30 -6.95
N LEU A 17 9.47 4.56 -7.38
CA LEU A 17 9.93 4.99 -8.71
C LEU A 17 11.45 5.25 -8.76
N GLY A 18 12.17 5.02 -7.65
CA GLY A 18 13.61 5.27 -7.56
C GLY A 18 14.00 6.74 -7.41
N VAL A 19 13.05 7.58 -6.98
CA VAL A 19 13.30 8.97 -6.55
C VAL A 19 13.46 8.96 -5.04
N ALA A 20 14.59 9.42 -4.51
CA ALA A 20 14.78 9.46 -3.06
C ALA A 20 13.93 10.61 -2.47
N GLY A 21 12.89 10.29 -1.71
CA GLY A 21 12.11 11.33 -1.05
C GLY A 21 11.32 10.89 0.17
N TRP A 22 11.10 11.84 1.08
CA TRP A 22 10.46 11.53 2.36
C TRP A 22 9.73 12.73 2.96
N GLY A 23 8.89 12.44 3.95
CA GLY A 23 8.13 13.45 4.66
C GLY A 23 8.98 14.24 5.65
N VAL A 24 8.75 15.56 5.70
CA VAL A 24 9.35 16.49 6.67
C VAL A 24 8.28 17.44 7.23
N GLY A 25 8.62 18.16 8.30
CA GLY A 25 7.78 19.25 8.80
C GLY A 25 7.77 20.46 7.86
N GLY A 26 6.78 21.33 8.02
CA GLY A 26 6.65 22.53 7.18
C GLY A 26 7.87 23.45 7.25
N ILE A 27 8.47 23.58 8.44
CA ILE A 27 9.63 24.46 8.66
C ILE A 27 10.86 23.93 7.91
N GLU A 28 11.11 22.62 7.95
CA GLU A 28 12.21 22.00 7.20
C GLU A 28 12.01 22.12 5.68
N ALA A 29 10.77 21.95 5.21
CA ALA A 29 10.43 22.14 3.80
C ALA A 29 10.66 23.59 3.35
N GLU A 30 10.19 24.58 4.13
CA GLU A 30 10.42 26.01 3.86
C GLU A 30 11.91 26.36 3.83
N ALA A 31 12.68 25.86 4.79
CA ALA A 31 14.13 26.08 4.81
C ALA A 31 14.79 25.52 3.53
N THR A 32 14.39 24.31 3.13
CA THR A 32 14.87 23.67 1.89
C THR A 32 14.53 24.49 0.66
N MET A 33 13.30 25.04 0.59
CA MET A 33 12.88 25.95 -0.49
C MET A 33 13.71 27.24 -0.54
N LEU A 34 14.20 27.71 0.60
CA LEU A 34 15.09 28.88 0.70
C LEU A 34 16.57 28.54 0.45
N GLY A 35 16.87 27.31 0.03
CA GLY A 35 18.23 26.86 -0.31
C GLY A 35 19.04 26.33 0.87
N GLN A 36 18.43 26.17 2.06
CA GLN A 36 19.11 25.55 3.19
C GLN A 36 19.26 24.04 2.95
N PRO A 37 20.49 23.49 3.01
CA PRO A 37 20.69 22.05 2.93
C PRO A 37 20.04 21.33 4.11
N MET A 38 19.47 20.15 3.86
CA MET A 38 18.96 19.30 4.93
C MET A 38 20.09 18.81 5.83
N SER A 39 19.91 18.95 7.14
CA SER A 39 20.81 18.39 8.14
C SER A 39 20.26 17.02 8.58
N MET A 40 21.04 15.96 8.35
CA MET A 40 20.69 14.62 8.81
C MET A 40 21.94 13.84 9.21
N VAL A 41 21.80 12.97 10.20
CA VAL A 41 22.81 11.95 10.50
C VAL A 41 22.83 10.96 9.33
N LEU A 42 24.02 10.56 8.86
CA LEU A 42 24.14 9.54 7.83
C LEU A 42 23.42 8.26 8.31
N PRO A 43 22.32 7.84 7.64
CA PRO A 43 21.47 6.79 8.17
C PRO A 43 22.09 5.42 7.88
N GLY A 44 21.84 4.47 8.77
CA GLY A 44 22.04 3.06 8.43
C GLY A 44 21.04 2.64 7.36
N VAL A 45 21.44 1.69 6.50
CA VAL A 45 20.59 1.16 5.42
C VAL A 45 20.27 -0.30 5.70
N VAL A 46 18.99 -0.65 5.73
CA VAL A 46 18.52 -2.04 5.86
C VAL A 46 18.27 -2.59 4.47
N GLY A 47 19.01 -3.63 4.07
CA GLY A 47 18.77 -4.36 2.84
C GLY A 47 17.59 -5.30 3.01
N PHE A 48 16.51 -5.08 2.26
CA PHE A 48 15.34 -5.94 2.27
C PHE A 48 15.28 -6.76 0.99
N LYS A 49 15.73 -8.01 1.07
CA LYS A 49 15.80 -8.93 -0.06
C LYS A 49 14.44 -9.54 -0.36
N LEU A 50 13.97 -9.38 -1.59
CA LEU A 50 12.78 -10.02 -2.13
C LEU A 50 13.17 -11.14 -3.09
N THR A 51 12.61 -12.33 -2.90
CA THR A 51 12.81 -13.51 -3.75
C THR A 51 11.46 -14.10 -4.19
N GLY A 52 11.47 -15.00 -5.18
CA GLY A 52 10.25 -15.66 -5.63
C GLY A 52 9.24 -14.73 -6.32
N LYS A 53 7.94 -15.08 -6.24
CA LYS A 53 6.84 -14.34 -6.89
C LYS A 53 5.57 -14.42 -6.04
N LEU A 54 4.77 -13.36 -6.03
CA LEU A 54 3.45 -13.39 -5.39
C LEU A 54 2.54 -14.45 -6.03
N ARG A 55 1.85 -15.22 -5.18
CA ARG A 55 0.88 -16.22 -5.62
C ARG A 55 -0.40 -15.57 -6.14
N ASN A 56 -1.13 -16.30 -6.98
CA ASN A 56 -2.45 -15.85 -7.44
C ASN A 56 -3.39 -15.59 -6.26
N GLY A 57 -4.11 -14.47 -6.31
CA GLY A 57 -5.01 -14.04 -5.24
C GLY A 57 -4.33 -13.28 -4.09
N VAL A 58 -3.01 -13.13 -4.13
CA VAL A 58 -2.26 -12.24 -3.23
C VAL A 58 -2.05 -10.89 -3.92
N THR A 59 -2.22 -9.81 -3.16
CA THR A 59 -2.21 -8.43 -3.66
C THR A 59 -0.98 -7.65 -3.16
N ALA A 60 -0.74 -6.48 -3.76
CA ALA A 60 0.25 -5.52 -3.26
C ALA A 60 -0.05 -5.09 -1.81
N THR A 61 -1.33 -5.02 -1.44
CA THR A 61 -1.77 -4.70 -0.07
C THR A 61 -1.30 -5.78 0.91
N ASP A 62 -1.44 -7.05 0.55
CA ASP A 62 -0.98 -8.16 1.40
C ASP A 62 0.53 -8.14 1.60
N LEU A 63 1.26 -7.84 0.52
CA LEU A 63 2.71 -7.70 0.54
C LEU A 63 3.14 -6.55 1.46
N VAL A 64 2.58 -5.34 1.29
CA VAL A 64 3.00 -4.21 2.13
C VAL A 64 2.64 -4.39 3.60
N LEU A 65 1.51 -5.02 3.93
CA LEU A 65 1.18 -5.31 5.33
C LEU A 65 2.15 -6.33 5.95
N THR A 66 2.61 -7.30 5.16
CA THR A 66 3.63 -8.28 5.58
C THR A 66 4.98 -7.58 5.81
N VAL A 67 5.43 -6.77 4.84
CA VAL A 67 6.66 -5.96 4.94
C VAL A 67 6.61 -5.01 6.14
N THR A 68 5.48 -4.35 6.35
CA THR A 68 5.26 -3.42 7.48
C THR A 68 5.43 -4.11 8.82
N GLN A 69 4.85 -5.31 8.98
CA GLN A 69 5.00 -6.11 10.19
C GLN A 69 6.46 -6.51 10.44
N MET A 70 7.17 -6.99 9.40
CA MET A 70 8.56 -7.43 9.50
C MET A 70 9.50 -6.27 9.85
N LEU A 71 9.38 -5.15 9.15
CA LEU A 71 10.22 -3.96 9.37
C LEU A 71 9.96 -3.33 10.73
N ARG A 72 8.70 -3.32 11.22
CA ARG A 72 8.41 -2.88 12.59
C ARG A 72 9.04 -3.77 13.64
N LYS A 73 8.99 -5.09 13.44
CA LYS A 73 9.62 -6.05 14.36
C LYS A 73 11.15 -5.87 14.37
N HIS A 74 11.76 -5.56 13.23
CA HIS A 74 13.20 -5.36 13.10
C HIS A 74 13.70 -4.04 13.69
N GLY A 75 12.89 -2.98 13.64
CA GLY A 75 13.25 -1.67 14.18
C GLY A 75 14.11 -0.83 13.22
N VAL A 76 13.41 -0.13 12.31
CA VAL A 76 14.03 0.69 11.26
C VAL A 76 13.84 2.20 11.45
N VAL A 77 13.52 2.63 12.67
CA VAL A 77 13.37 4.07 13.00
C VAL A 77 14.68 4.82 12.74
N GLY A 78 14.60 5.88 11.93
CA GLY A 78 15.75 6.71 11.55
C GLY A 78 16.72 6.06 10.57
N LYS A 79 16.33 4.95 9.94
CA LYS A 79 17.12 4.23 8.94
C LYS A 79 16.47 4.33 7.56
N PHE A 80 17.26 4.07 6.53
CA PHE A 80 16.74 3.78 5.20
C PHE A 80 16.46 2.29 5.07
N VAL A 81 15.46 1.94 4.27
CA VAL A 81 15.25 0.58 3.78
C VAL A 81 15.48 0.61 2.27
N GLU A 82 16.32 -0.28 1.75
CA GLU A 82 16.52 -0.45 0.32
C GLU A 82 16.09 -1.86 -0.08
N PHE A 83 15.15 -1.95 -1.02
CA PHE A 83 14.65 -3.21 -1.54
C PHE A 83 15.54 -3.72 -2.67
N HIS A 84 15.88 -5.00 -2.63
CA HIS A 84 16.75 -5.64 -3.62
C HIS A 84 16.39 -7.13 -3.82
N GLY A 85 17.07 -7.81 -4.75
CA GLY A 85 16.88 -9.24 -5.01
C GLY A 85 16.04 -9.53 -6.26
N GLU A 86 15.99 -10.81 -6.66
CA GLU A 86 15.36 -11.28 -7.90
C GLU A 86 13.84 -11.03 -7.96
N GLY A 87 13.17 -10.94 -6.79
CA GLY A 87 11.73 -10.70 -6.69
C GLY A 87 11.34 -9.29 -7.17
N MET A 88 12.29 -8.35 -7.20
CA MET A 88 12.06 -6.97 -7.63
C MET A 88 11.56 -6.86 -9.07
N GLY A 89 12.13 -7.67 -9.98
CA GLY A 89 11.72 -7.73 -11.38
C GLY A 89 10.33 -8.35 -11.60
N LYS A 90 9.68 -8.86 -10.55
CA LYS A 90 8.33 -9.43 -10.60
C LYS A 90 7.25 -8.48 -10.06
N LEU A 91 7.65 -7.37 -9.45
CA LEU A 91 6.74 -6.35 -8.92
C LEU A 91 6.55 -5.23 -9.94
N SER A 92 5.29 -4.86 -10.19
CA SER A 92 5.01 -3.66 -10.98
C SER A 92 5.42 -2.40 -10.22
N LEU A 93 5.60 -1.28 -10.91
CA LEU A 93 5.90 0.00 -10.26
C LEU A 93 4.82 0.38 -9.23
N ALA A 94 3.55 0.10 -9.53
CA ALA A 94 2.47 0.37 -8.58
C ALA A 94 2.59 -0.48 -7.29
N ASP A 95 3.08 -1.72 -7.38
CA ASP A 95 3.31 -2.56 -6.19
C ASP A 95 4.47 -2.01 -5.35
N ARG A 96 5.55 -1.54 -5.99
CA ARG A 96 6.68 -0.87 -5.32
C ARG A 96 6.24 0.39 -4.59
N ALA A 97 5.46 1.22 -5.28
CA ALA A 97 4.91 2.45 -4.71
C ALA A 97 3.99 2.16 -3.50
N THR A 98 3.17 1.10 -3.56
CA THR A 98 2.37 0.63 -2.41
C THR A 98 3.25 0.30 -1.20
N ILE A 99 4.40 -0.36 -1.39
CA ILE A 99 5.32 -0.72 -0.30
C ILE A 99 6.05 0.50 0.26
N ALA A 100 6.56 1.35 -0.63
CA ALA A 100 7.30 2.56 -0.30
C ALA A 100 6.43 3.60 0.42
N ASN A 101 5.15 3.69 0.04
CA ASN A 101 4.16 4.58 0.66
C ASN A 101 4.04 4.34 2.16
N MET A 102 4.09 3.08 2.62
CA MET A 102 3.92 2.75 4.05
C MET A 102 5.20 2.88 4.89
N SER A 103 6.24 3.58 4.38
CA SER A 103 7.48 3.84 5.12
C SER A 103 7.26 4.44 6.51
N PRO A 104 6.38 5.44 6.69
CA PRO A 104 6.06 5.97 8.01
C PRO A 104 5.47 4.91 8.94
N GLU A 105 4.63 4.01 8.43
CA GLU A 105 3.97 2.95 9.20
C GLU A 105 4.94 1.92 9.73
N TYR A 106 6.04 1.63 9.03
CA TYR A 106 7.15 0.81 9.53
C TYR A 106 8.35 1.58 10.10
N GLY A 107 8.34 2.90 9.96
CA GLY A 107 9.19 3.86 10.66
C GLY A 107 10.50 4.17 9.99
N ALA A 108 10.73 3.66 8.79
CA ALA A 108 11.89 4.08 8.02
C ALA A 108 11.74 5.55 7.62
N THR A 109 12.86 6.23 7.41
CA THR A 109 12.83 7.55 6.77
C THR A 109 12.37 7.43 5.32
N MET A 110 12.78 6.37 4.61
CA MET A 110 12.41 6.11 3.22
C MET A 110 12.46 4.60 2.91
N GLY A 111 11.74 4.17 1.87
CA GLY A 111 11.64 2.78 1.43
C GLY A 111 11.98 2.64 -0.05
N PHE A 112 13.28 2.57 -0.35
CA PHE A 112 13.85 2.81 -1.67
C PHE A 112 13.84 1.60 -2.60
N PHE A 113 13.32 1.81 -3.82
CA PHE A 113 13.39 0.86 -4.93
C PHE A 113 14.28 1.45 -6.03
N PRO A 114 15.48 0.91 -6.28
CA PRO A 114 16.35 1.42 -7.33
C PRO A 114 15.69 1.42 -8.71
N VAL A 115 16.12 2.34 -9.58
CA VAL A 115 15.62 2.42 -10.95
C VAL A 115 16.09 1.21 -11.76
N ASP A 116 15.16 0.53 -12.40
CA ASP A 116 15.39 -0.59 -13.30
C ASP A 116 14.48 -0.49 -14.55
N HIS A 117 14.46 -1.53 -15.37
CA HIS A 117 13.61 -1.58 -16.58
C HIS A 117 12.10 -1.41 -16.30
N VAL A 118 11.59 -1.89 -15.15
CA VAL A 118 10.17 -1.71 -14.80
C VAL A 118 9.85 -0.24 -14.56
N THR A 119 10.79 0.50 -13.96
CA THR A 119 10.66 1.95 -13.78
C THR A 119 10.64 2.66 -15.14
N LEU A 120 11.53 2.31 -16.07
CA LEU A 120 11.56 2.91 -17.41
C LEU A 120 10.27 2.61 -18.21
N ASP A 121 9.76 1.38 -18.13
CA ASP A 121 8.50 0.99 -18.76
C ASP A 121 7.32 1.79 -18.19
N TYR A 122 7.31 2.03 -16.88
CA TYR A 122 6.29 2.87 -16.25
C TYR A 122 6.36 4.33 -16.71
N LEU A 123 7.56 4.90 -16.86
CA LEU A 123 7.72 6.26 -17.41
C LEU A 123 7.16 6.36 -18.83
N LYS A 124 7.42 5.37 -19.70
CA LYS A 124 6.82 5.31 -21.04
C LYS A 124 5.30 5.17 -20.98
N LEU A 125 4.79 4.24 -20.15
CA LEU A 125 3.35 4.01 -19.96
C LEU A 125 2.60 5.28 -19.54
N THR A 126 3.26 6.13 -18.75
CA THR A 126 2.71 7.39 -18.24
C THR A 126 2.98 8.59 -19.16
N GLY A 127 3.45 8.34 -20.38
CA GLY A 127 3.53 9.34 -21.46
C GLY A 127 4.83 10.11 -21.55
N ARG A 128 5.92 9.65 -20.93
CA ARG A 128 7.25 10.27 -21.11
C ARG A 128 7.81 9.82 -22.47
N SER A 129 8.46 10.73 -23.21
CA SER A 129 8.96 10.42 -24.55
C SER A 129 10.11 9.40 -24.52
N ASP A 130 10.28 8.64 -25.60
CA ASP A 130 11.38 7.68 -25.72
C ASP A 130 12.75 8.36 -25.63
N GLU A 131 12.90 9.61 -26.12
CA GLU A 131 14.17 10.34 -25.95
C GLU A 131 14.45 10.64 -24.48
N THR A 132 13.42 11.06 -23.72
CA THR A 132 13.54 11.35 -22.29
C THR A 132 13.90 10.10 -21.51
N VAL A 133 13.24 8.98 -21.78
CA VAL A 133 13.50 7.71 -21.09
C VAL A 133 14.90 7.18 -21.42
N SER A 134 15.33 7.28 -22.67
CA SER A 134 16.68 6.88 -23.09
C SER A 134 17.75 7.74 -22.42
N MET A 135 17.52 9.05 -22.30
CA MET A 135 18.41 9.96 -21.57
C MET A 135 18.50 9.59 -20.08
N ILE A 136 17.38 9.28 -19.44
CA ILE A 136 17.34 8.84 -18.04
C ILE A 136 18.16 7.57 -17.85
N GLU A 137 17.94 6.55 -18.68
CA GLU A 137 18.69 5.28 -18.58
C GLU A 137 20.19 5.51 -18.77
N ALA A 138 20.58 6.24 -19.83
CA ALA A 138 21.99 6.53 -20.11
C ALA A 138 22.66 7.26 -18.95
N TYR A 139 22.00 8.26 -18.37
CA TYR A 139 22.49 8.98 -17.20
C TYR A 139 22.67 8.06 -15.99
N LEU A 140 21.67 7.24 -15.66
CA LEU A 140 21.73 6.37 -14.49
C LEU A 140 22.78 5.26 -14.64
N ARG A 141 22.91 4.67 -15.83
CA ARG A 141 23.97 3.69 -16.13
C ARG A 141 25.36 4.32 -16.01
N ALA A 142 25.57 5.51 -16.57
CA ALA A 142 26.85 6.23 -16.48
C ALA A 142 27.24 6.58 -15.03
N ASN A 143 26.27 6.68 -14.12
CA ASN A 143 26.48 7.01 -12.71
C ASN A 143 26.35 5.80 -11.76
N ASN A 144 26.27 4.57 -12.27
CA ASN A 144 26.08 3.34 -11.47
C ASN A 144 24.82 3.37 -10.57
N MET A 145 23.75 4.02 -11.04
CA MET A 145 22.46 4.17 -10.36
C MET A 145 21.31 3.40 -11.03
N PHE A 146 21.63 2.60 -12.06
CA PHE A 146 20.66 1.74 -12.74
C PHE A 146 20.88 0.29 -12.33
N VAL A 147 19.78 -0.43 -12.08
CA VAL A 147 19.81 -1.87 -11.75
C VAL A 147 19.30 -2.67 -12.93
N ASP A 148 20.18 -3.48 -13.51
CA ASP A 148 19.84 -4.44 -14.55
C ASP A 148 19.99 -5.86 -13.99
N TYR A 149 18.88 -6.56 -13.76
CA TYR A 149 18.90 -7.91 -13.18
C TYR A 149 19.46 -8.99 -14.13
N ASN A 150 19.74 -8.66 -15.39
CA ASN A 150 20.41 -9.56 -16.33
C ASN A 150 21.94 -9.45 -16.26
N GLU A 151 22.46 -8.42 -15.59
CA GLU A 151 23.89 -8.20 -15.39
C GLU A 151 24.34 -8.79 -14.04
N PRO A 152 25.65 -9.12 -13.88
CA PRO A 152 26.19 -9.49 -12.57
C PRO A 152 25.92 -8.39 -11.54
N GLN A 153 25.17 -8.73 -10.50
CA GLN A 153 24.82 -7.78 -9.46
C GLN A 153 26.06 -7.46 -8.61
N ILE A 154 26.32 -6.17 -8.40
CA ILE A 154 27.31 -5.72 -7.43
C ILE A 154 26.77 -6.06 -6.03
N GLU A 155 27.60 -6.71 -5.21
CA GLU A 155 27.27 -6.99 -3.81
C GLU A 155 27.22 -5.67 -3.03
N ARG A 156 26.01 -5.32 -2.56
CA ARG A 156 25.79 -4.13 -1.74
C ARG A 156 25.99 -4.47 -0.26
N VAL A 157 26.67 -3.59 0.46
CA VAL A 157 26.87 -3.73 1.90
C VAL A 157 25.82 -2.91 2.63
N TYR A 158 24.92 -3.59 3.34
CA TYR A 158 23.89 -2.97 4.17
C TYR A 158 24.26 -3.05 5.66
N SER A 159 23.68 -2.16 6.46
CA SER A 159 23.86 -2.14 7.92
C SER A 159 23.16 -3.32 8.62
N SER A 160 22.10 -3.86 8.01
CA SER A 160 21.42 -5.09 8.44
C SER A 160 20.59 -5.64 7.28
N TYR A 161 20.18 -6.90 7.38
CA TYR A 161 19.52 -7.63 6.29
C TYR A 161 18.19 -8.23 6.78
N LEU A 162 17.19 -8.21 5.91
CA LEU A 162 15.95 -8.98 6.00
C LEU A 162 15.69 -9.65 4.65
N GLU A 163 14.98 -10.77 4.67
CA GLU A 163 14.60 -11.48 3.45
C GLU A 163 13.13 -11.91 3.54
N LEU A 164 12.43 -11.83 2.40
CA LEU A 164 11.06 -12.30 2.23
C LEU A 164 10.93 -13.02 0.89
N ASP A 165 10.53 -14.29 0.94
CA ASP A 165 10.04 -14.99 -0.25
C ASP A 165 8.60 -14.55 -0.52
N LEU A 166 8.36 -13.97 -1.70
CA LEU A 166 7.05 -13.49 -2.11
C LEU A 166 6.01 -14.64 -2.19
N ASN A 167 6.43 -15.90 -2.29
CA ASN A 167 5.52 -17.05 -2.24
C ASN A 167 4.90 -17.26 -0.85
N GLU A 168 5.55 -16.81 0.22
CA GLU A 168 5.09 -16.96 1.60
C GLU A 168 4.00 -15.94 1.98
N VAL A 169 3.84 -14.88 1.17
CA VAL A 169 2.82 -13.86 1.41
C VAL A 169 1.42 -14.49 1.29
N GLU A 170 0.59 -14.21 2.28
CA GLU A 170 -0.79 -14.67 2.37
C GLU A 170 -1.76 -13.49 2.40
N PRO A 171 -2.98 -13.64 1.83
CA PRO A 171 -4.03 -12.65 1.96
C PRO A 171 -4.25 -12.28 3.44
N CYS A 172 -4.25 -11.00 3.75
CA CYS A 172 -4.26 -10.50 5.11
C CYS A 172 -4.95 -9.14 5.23
N ILE A 173 -5.24 -8.78 6.47
CA ILE A 173 -5.68 -7.45 6.87
C ILE A 173 -4.79 -6.96 8.02
N SER A 174 -4.85 -5.68 8.35
CA SER A 174 -4.21 -5.14 9.54
C SER A 174 -5.22 -4.47 10.45
N GLY A 175 -5.11 -4.74 11.75
CA GLY A 175 -5.99 -4.15 12.75
C GLY A 175 -6.14 -4.99 14.02
N PRO A 176 -7.08 -4.64 14.91
CA PRO A 176 -8.09 -3.61 14.69
C PRO A 176 -7.62 -2.18 14.95
N LYS A 177 -6.42 -1.96 15.52
CA LYS A 177 -6.01 -0.62 16.01
C LYS A 177 -4.66 -0.11 15.50
N ARG A 178 -3.82 -0.93 14.85
CA ARG A 178 -2.52 -0.48 14.30
C ARG A 178 -2.22 -1.06 12.92
N PRO A 179 -1.46 -0.36 12.06
CA PRO A 179 -1.11 -0.83 10.71
C PRO A 179 -0.23 -2.08 10.66
N HIS A 180 0.61 -2.33 11.67
CA HIS A 180 1.50 -3.50 11.75
C HIS A 180 0.86 -4.70 12.49
N ASP A 181 -0.40 -4.56 12.94
CA ASP A 181 -1.17 -5.66 13.53
C ASP A 181 -1.77 -6.56 12.44
N ARG A 182 -0.90 -7.16 11.62
CA ARG A 182 -1.29 -8.05 10.52
C ARG A 182 -1.99 -9.31 11.04
N VAL A 183 -3.07 -9.69 10.38
CA VAL A 183 -3.87 -10.91 10.60
C VAL A 183 -4.12 -11.55 9.26
N THR A 184 -3.85 -12.85 9.11
CA THR A 184 -4.18 -13.55 7.88
C THR A 184 -5.70 -13.56 7.68
N LEU A 185 -6.16 -13.53 6.43
CA LEU A 185 -7.60 -13.48 6.14
C LEU A 185 -8.32 -14.73 6.67
N LYS A 186 -7.62 -15.88 6.73
CA LYS A 186 -8.11 -17.13 7.30
C LYS A 186 -8.37 -17.03 8.81
N GLU A 187 -7.52 -16.28 9.53
CA GLU A 187 -7.57 -16.13 10.98
C GLU A 187 -8.39 -14.91 11.43
N MET A 188 -8.83 -14.06 10.51
CA MET A 188 -9.54 -12.81 10.81
C MET A 188 -10.72 -13.01 11.77
N LYS A 189 -11.54 -14.06 11.54
CA LYS A 189 -12.68 -14.35 12.41
C LYS A 189 -12.26 -14.75 13.82
N SER A 190 -11.26 -15.62 13.96
CA SER A 190 -10.75 -16.06 15.26
C SER A 190 -10.05 -14.93 16.01
N ASP A 191 -9.24 -14.11 15.32
CA ASP A 191 -8.59 -12.93 15.90
C ASP A 191 -9.61 -11.91 16.37
N TRP A 192 -10.67 -11.66 15.59
CA TRP A 192 -11.77 -10.77 16.00
C TRP A 192 -12.47 -11.25 17.27
N HIS A 193 -12.82 -12.54 17.37
CA HIS A 193 -13.45 -13.09 18.56
C HIS A 193 -12.52 -13.02 19.78
N ALA A 194 -11.24 -13.31 19.61
CA ALA A 194 -10.25 -13.14 20.67
C ALA A 194 -10.11 -11.66 21.09
N CYS A 195 -10.17 -10.72 20.14
CA CYS A 195 -10.15 -9.29 20.44
C CYS A 195 -11.36 -8.83 21.28
N LEU A 196 -12.53 -9.45 21.14
CA LEU A 196 -13.67 -9.13 22.02
C LEU A 196 -13.36 -9.46 23.48
N ASP A 197 -12.68 -10.58 23.74
CA ASP A 197 -12.32 -11.06 25.08
C ASP A 197 -11.16 -10.29 25.72
N ASN A 198 -10.11 -10.05 24.93
CA ASN A 198 -8.85 -9.53 25.42
C ASN A 198 -9.02 -8.18 26.14
N LYS A 199 -8.19 -7.97 27.18
CA LYS A 199 -8.12 -6.70 27.92
C LYS A 199 -7.94 -5.53 26.95
N VAL A 200 -8.51 -4.38 27.31
CA VAL A 200 -8.42 -3.16 26.50
C VAL A 200 -6.96 -2.88 26.14
N GLY A 201 -6.68 -2.89 24.83
CA GLY A 201 -5.36 -2.72 24.25
C GLY A 201 -5.45 -2.73 22.74
N PHE A 202 -4.33 -2.86 22.02
CA PHE A 202 -4.34 -2.86 20.56
C PHE A 202 -5.14 -4.02 19.94
N LYS A 203 -5.13 -5.17 20.63
CA LYS A 203 -5.81 -6.42 20.26
C LYS A 203 -6.91 -6.82 21.25
N GLY A 204 -7.56 -5.84 21.87
CA GLY A 204 -8.58 -6.13 22.89
C GLY A 204 -9.59 -5.02 23.12
N PHE A 205 -10.84 -5.42 23.33
CA PHE A 205 -11.99 -4.56 23.61
C PHE A 205 -12.62 -4.81 24.99
N ALA A 206 -12.28 -5.91 25.67
CA ALA A 206 -12.80 -6.30 26.98
C ALA A 206 -14.35 -6.29 27.05
N VAL A 207 -15.00 -6.82 26.01
CA VAL A 207 -16.46 -6.99 25.97
C VAL A 207 -16.85 -8.18 26.84
N PRO A 208 -17.72 -8.01 27.85
CA PRO A 208 -18.19 -9.12 28.68
C PRO A 208 -18.81 -10.24 27.85
N LYS A 209 -18.56 -11.50 28.22
CA LYS A 209 -18.98 -12.68 27.44
C LYS A 209 -20.48 -12.68 27.13
N GLU A 210 -21.29 -12.26 28.09
CA GLU A 210 -22.74 -12.13 27.99
C GLU A 210 -23.21 -11.05 26.99
N GLN A 211 -22.33 -10.15 26.55
CA GLN A 211 -22.64 -9.10 25.58
C GLN A 211 -22.07 -9.36 24.18
N GLN A 212 -21.22 -10.38 23.99
CA GLN A 212 -20.53 -10.61 22.71
C GLN A 212 -21.46 -11.01 21.56
N ASP A 213 -22.58 -11.67 21.89
CA ASP A 213 -23.60 -12.05 20.92
C ASP A 213 -24.74 -11.02 20.81
N LYS A 214 -24.56 -9.83 21.39
CA LYS A 214 -25.58 -8.78 21.36
C LYS A 214 -25.88 -8.37 19.92
N VAL A 215 -27.17 -8.41 19.58
CA VAL A 215 -27.72 -7.91 18.32
C VAL A 215 -28.62 -6.72 18.62
N VAL A 216 -28.44 -5.63 17.88
CA VAL A 216 -29.27 -4.43 17.96
C VAL A 216 -30.04 -4.29 16.66
N LYS A 217 -31.37 -4.19 16.77
CA LYS A 217 -32.27 -3.90 15.66
C LYS A 217 -32.45 -2.39 15.50
N PHE A 218 -32.52 -1.92 14.26
CA PHE A 218 -32.78 -0.53 13.94
C PHE A 218 -33.61 -0.41 12.66
N ASP A 219 -34.29 0.72 12.48
CA ASP A 219 -34.96 1.06 11.22
C ASP A 219 -33.99 1.81 10.31
N PHE A 220 -33.87 1.36 9.06
CA PHE A 220 -33.15 2.04 8.01
C PHE A 220 -34.10 2.31 6.85
N HIS A 221 -34.67 3.51 6.83
CA HIS A 221 -35.64 3.96 5.81
C HIS A 221 -36.84 3.01 5.65
N GLY A 222 -37.43 2.56 6.76
CA GLY A 222 -38.56 1.63 6.78
C GLY A 222 -38.18 0.16 6.63
N GLN A 223 -36.89 -0.17 6.54
CA GLN A 223 -36.39 -1.55 6.56
C GLN A 223 -35.79 -1.88 7.93
N THR A 224 -36.25 -2.96 8.56
CA THR A 224 -35.63 -3.45 9.80
C THR A 224 -34.27 -4.06 9.49
N ALA A 225 -33.23 -3.57 10.17
CA ALA A 225 -31.85 -3.98 10.01
C ALA A 225 -31.23 -4.38 11.36
N GLU A 226 -30.12 -5.11 11.30
CA GLU A 226 -29.43 -5.66 12.49
C GLU A 226 -27.93 -5.36 12.47
N LEU A 227 -27.42 -4.93 13.62
CA LEU A 227 -25.99 -4.80 13.91
C LEU A 227 -25.57 -5.73 15.05
N LYS A 228 -24.38 -6.30 14.93
CA LYS A 228 -23.72 -7.09 15.96
C LYS A 228 -22.23 -6.75 15.98
N HIS A 229 -21.50 -7.29 16.97
CA HIS A 229 -20.06 -7.17 16.99
C HIS A 229 -19.44 -7.75 15.70
N GLY A 230 -18.62 -6.95 15.03
CA GLY A 230 -17.98 -7.30 13.75
C GLY A 230 -18.82 -6.92 12.52
N SER A 231 -19.99 -6.30 12.68
CA SER A 231 -20.72 -5.73 11.54
C SER A 231 -19.89 -4.63 10.87
N VAL A 232 -19.65 -4.77 9.57
CA VAL A 232 -19.05 -3.72 8.74
C VAL A 232 -20.08 -2.61 8.54
N VAL A 233 -19.74 -1.39 8.96
CA VAL A 233 -20.59 -0.19 8.79
C VAL A 233 -19.98 0.84 7.84
N ILE A 234 -18.67 0.73 7.57
CA ILE A 234 -17.93 1.54 6.59
C ILE A 234 -17.11 0.58 5.73
N ALA A 235 -17.19 0.75 4.41
CA ALA A 235 -16.36 0.04 3.45
C ALA A 235 -15.88 1.03 2.38
N ALA A 236 -14.66 1.54 2.56
CA ALA A 236 -14.10 2.60 1.71
C ALA A 236 -12.96 2.06 0.86
N ILE A 237 -13.03 2.24 -0.46
CA ILE A 237 -11.88 2.11 -1.36
C ILE A 237 -11.27 3.51 -1.50
N THR A 238 -10.20 3.75 -0.74
CA THR A 238 -9.56 5.07 -0.58
C THR A 238 -8.04 4.93 -0.53
N SER A 239 -7.35 6.04 -0.24
CA SER A 239 -5.90 6.20 -0.12
C SER A 239 -5.13 6.10 -1.43
N CYS A 240 -4.11 6.96 -1.57
CA CYS A 240 -3.11 6.88 -2.63
C CYS A 240 -2.36 5.54 -2.63
N THR A 241 -2.21 4.88 -1.46
CA THR A 241 -1.54 3.59 -1.27
C THR A 241 -2.03 2.51 -2.25
N ASN A 242 -3.35 2.41 -2.41
CA ASN A 242 -4.00 1.36 -3.21
C ASN A 242 -4.63 1.91 -4.49
N THR A 243 -5.19 3.13 -4.48
CA THR A 243 -5.91 3.66 -5.65
C THR A 243 -4.99 4.01 -6.81
N SER A 244 -3.70 4.22 -6.54
CA SER A 244 -2.66 4.38 -7.57
C SER A 244 -2.27 3.07 -8.25
N ASN A 245 -2.76 1.92 -7.77
CA ASN A 245 -2.43 0.60 -8.29
C ASN A 245 -3.60 0.01 -9.11
N PRO A 246 -3.49 0.00 -10.46
CA PRO A 246 -4.57 -0.51 -11.33
C PRO A 246 -4.90 -1.99 -11.08
N SER A 247 -3.95 -2.80 -10.62
CA SER A 247 -4.16 -4.23 -10.39
C SER A 247 -5.20 -4.49 -9.31
N VAL A 248 -5.09 -3.80 -8.16
CA VAL A 248 -6.07 -3.94 -7.06
C VAL A 248 -7.39 -3.23 -7.37
N MET A 249 -7.35 -2.11 -8.10
CA MET A 249 -8.56 -1.39 -8.49
C MET A 249 -9.41 -2.15 -9.51
N LEU A 250 -8.79 -2.69 -10.57
CA LEU A 250 -9.46 -3.56 -11.53
C LEU A 250 -9.87 -4.88 -10.89
N GLY A 251 -9.02 -5.45 -10.03
CA GLY A 251 -9.33 -6.65 -9.24
C GLY A 251 -10.60 -6.48 -8.40
N ALA A 252 -10.69 -5.39 -7.63
CA ALA A 252 -11.85 -5.06 -6.83
C ALA A 252 -13.11 -4.86 -7.70
N ALA A 253 -12.98 -4.22 -8.86
CA ALA A 253 -14.11 -3.99 -9.76
C ALA A 253 -14.58 -5.30 -10.43
N LEU A 254 -13.67 -6.23 -10.72
CA LEU A 254 -14.00 -7.57 -11.21
C LEU A 254 -14.69 -8.41 -10.13
N VAL A 255 -14.31 -8.25 -8.85
CA VAL A 255 -15.04 -8.85 -7.72
C VAL A 255 -16.46 -8.28 -7.64
N ALA A 256 -16.63 -6.95 -7.74
CA ALA A 256 -17.95 -6.32 -7.76
C ALA A 256 -18.80 -6.83 -8.93
N LYS A 257 -18.21 -6.99 -10.13
CA LYS A 257 -18.88 -7.58 -11.29
C LYS A 257 -19.37 -9.00 -11.00
N LYS A 258 -18.49 -9.87 -10.48
CA LYS A 258 -18.86 -11.25 -10.14
C LYS A 258 -19.91 -11.31 -9.05
N ALA A 259 -19.86 -10.43 -8.05
CA ALA A 259 -20.88 -10.32 -7.02
C ALA A 259 -22.26 -9.98 -7.63
N CYS A 260 -22.32 -8.98 -8.53
CA CYS A 260 -23.57 -8.65 -9.23
C CYS A 260 -24.09 -9.79 -10.10
N GLU A 261 -23.21 -10.48 -10.84
CA GLU A 261 -23.58 -11.65 -11.67
C GLU A 261 -24.16 -12.80 -10.83
N LEU A 262 -23.77 -12.90 -9.55
CA LEU A 262 -24.29 -13.88 -8.59
C LEU A 262 -25.50 -13.37 -7.78
N GLY A 263 -25.99 -12.16 -8.06
CA GLY A 263 -27.12 -11.56 -7.32
C GLY A 263 -26.77 -11.15 -5.89
N LEU A 264 -25.50 -10.94 -5.57
CA LEU A 264 -25.05 -10.47 -4.27
C LEU A 264 -25.12 -8.94 -4.21
N GLU A 265 -25.58 -8.41 -3.08
CA GLU A 265 -25.73 -6.98 -2.84
C GLU A 265 -25.10 -6.59 -1.49
N VAL A 266 -24.52 -5.39 -1.45
CA VAL A 266 -24.11 -4.76 -0.19
C VAL A 266 -25.36 -4.30 0.57
N LYS A 267 -25.38 -4.56 1.88
CA LYS A 267 -26.44 -4.07 2.77
C LYS A 267 -26.55 -2.54 2.71
N PRO A 268 -27.76 -1.97 2.60
CA PRO A 268 -27.94 -0.55 2.27
C PRO A 268 -27.49 0.42 3.38
N TRP A 269 -27.36 -0.05 4.62
CA TRP A 269 -26.85 0.73 5.75
C TRP A 269 -25.32 0.74 5.87
N VAL A 270 -24.59 0.05 4.99
CA VAL A 270 -23.14 0.13 4.94
C VAL A 270 -22.73 1.38 4.18
N LYS A 271 -21.93 2.24 4.81
CA LYS A 271 -21.39 3.43 4.15
C LYS A 271 -20.24 3.04 3.23
N THR A 272 -20.56 2.78 1.97
CA THR A 272 -19.61 2.50 0.90
C THR A 272 -19.09 3.78 0.25
N SER A 273 -17.82 3.79 -0.18
CA SER A 273 -17.26 4.93 -0.92
C SER A 273 -16.09 4.52 -1.80
N LEU A 274 -15.93 5.21 -2.93
CA LEU A 274 -14.76 5.15 -3.80
C LEU A 274 -14.13 6.56 -3.91
N ALA A 275 -12.92 6.73 -3.39
CA ALA A 275 -12.17 7.98 -3.39
C ALA A 275 -10.78 7.79 -4.01
N PRO A 276 -10.64 7.85 -5.34
CA PRO A 276 -9.37 7.65 -6.02
C PRO A 276 -8.41 8.83 -5.87
N GLY A 277 -7.10 8.56 -5.86
CA GLY A 277 -6.07 9.61 -5.86
C GLY A 277 -5.97 10.41 -7.17
N SER A 278 -6.55 9.93 -8.27
CA SER A 278 -6.55 10.68 -9.54
C SER A 278 -7.71 10.30 -10.47
N GLY A 279 -8.02 11.19 -11.42
CA GLY A 279 -9.00 10.94 -12.48
C GLY A 279 -8.64 9.82 -13.46
N VAL A 280 -7.38 9.36 -13.48
CA VAL A 280 -6.96 8.23 -14.32
C VAL A 280 -7.69 6.95 -13.92
N VAL A 281 -7.93 6.76 -12.62
CA VAL A 281 -8.66 5.61 -12.06
C VAL A 281 -10.06 5.52 -12.64
N THR A 282 -10.82 6.62 -12.52
CA THR A 282 -12.16 6.72 -13.08
C THR A 282 -12.16 6.49 -14.60
N LYS A 283 -11.16 7.03 -15.32
CA LYS A 283 -11.07 6.85 -16.79
C LYS A 283 -10.93 5.38 -17.19
N TYR A 284 -10.05 4.59 -16.56
CA TYR A 284 -9.92 3.18 -16.93
C TYR A 284 -11.09 2.33 -16.42
N LEU A 285 -11.71 2.67 -15.28
CA LEU A 285 -12.90 1.98 -14.78
C LEU A 285 -14.11 2.20 -15.68
N LEU A 286 -14.29 3.40 -16.21
CA LEU A 286 -15.32 3.70 -17.20
C LEU A 286 -15.04 3.00 -18.54
N LYS A 287 -13.81 3.09 -19.06
CA LYS A 287 -13.44 2.45 -20.34
C LYS A 287 -13.57 0.92 -20.32
N SER A 288 -13.31 0.29 -19.18
CA SER A 288 -13.47 -1.17 -19.00
C SER A 288 -14.92 -1.59 -18.76
N GLY A 289 -15.85 -0.64 -18.58
CA GLY A 289 -17.24 -0.92 -18.19
C GLY A 289 -17.40 -1.40 -16.74
N LEU A 290 -16.32 -1.36 -15.93
CA LEU A 290 -16.33 -1.92 -14.58
C LEU A 290 -16.91 -0.96 -13.52
N GLN A 291 -16.92 0.35 -13.80
CA GLN A 291 -17.49 1.36 -12.88
C GLN A 291 -18.97 1.09 -12.56
N GLU A 292 -19.75 0.56 -13.51
CA GLU A 292 -21.17 0.25 -13.30
C GLU A 292 -21.37 -0.75 -12.16
N TYR A 293 -20.49 -1.75 -12.06
CA TYR A 293 -20.60 -2.78 -11.02
C TYR A 293 -20.20 -2.25 -9.64
N PHE A 294 -19.22 -1.34 -9.57
CA PHE A 294 -18.96 -0.62 -8.32
C PHE A 294 -20.17 0.19 -7.87
N ASN A 295 -20.80 0.92 -8.79
CA ASN A 295 -22.01 1.69 -8.49
C ASN A 295 -23.15 0.80 -7.99
N LYS A 296 -23.36 -0.38 -8.60
CA LYS A 296 -24.35 -1.37 -8.14
C LYS A 296 -24.09 -1.89 -6.72
N GLN A 297 -22.82 -1.96 -6.32
CA GLN A 297 -22.41 -2.33 -4.96
C GLN A 297 -22.28 -1.12 -4.01
N GLY A 298 -22.71 0.08 -4.43
CA GLY A 298 -22.66 1.31 -3.62
C GLY A 298 -21.32 2.03 -3.60
N PHE A 299 -20.28 1.54 -4.29
CA PHE A 299 -18.95 2.16 -4.39
C PHE A 299 -18.94 3.27 -5.45
N HIS A 300 -19.80 4.26 -5.26
CA HIS A 300 -19.83 5.45 -6.10
C HIS A 300 -18.59 6.30 -5.89
N LEU A 301 -18.14 6.95 -6.96
CA LEU A 301 -17.11 7.99 -6.88
C LEU A 301 -17.64 9.13 -6.00
N VAL A 302 -16.98 9.38 -4.87
CA VAL A 302 -17.37 10.46 -3.93
C VAL A 302 -16.45 11.68 -4.00
N GLY A 303 -15.23 11.53 -4.52
CA GLY A 303 -14.27 12.61 -4.64
C GLY A 303 -12.88 12.13 -5.07
N TYR A 304 -11.99 13.09 -5.35
CA TYR A 304 -10.57 12.83 -5.62
C TYR A 304 -9.73 13.49 -4.53
N GLY A 305 -9.36 12.71 -3.52
CA GLY A 305 -8.66 13.22 -2.33
C GLY A 305 -8.79 12.26 -1.15
N CYS A 306 -8.08 12.61 -0.07
CA CYS A 306 -8.23 11.98 1.24
C CYS A 306 -9.52 12.46 1.91
#